data_AF-A0A5M9WUR0-F1
#
_entry.id   AF-A0A5M9WUR0-F1
#
_cell.length_a   1.000
_cell.length_b   1.000
_cell.length_c   1.000
_cell.angle_alpha   90.00
_cell.angle_beta   90.00
_cell.angle_gamma   90.00
#
_symmetry.space_group_name_H-M   'P 1'
#
loop_
_entity.id
_entity.type
_entity.pdbx_description
1 polymer ?
#
loop_
_entity_poly.entity_id
_entity_poly.type
_entity_poly.pdbx_seq_one_letter_code
_entity_poly.pdbx_strand_id
1 'polypeptide(L)'
;MTSTYKIPELLQYMMDWEQEIKHEVPYLETPTGYFLQFDPYDHGGYLCSPADAIVFANTGMDGIHYSFLTDFGYASDLSLAPVIRVDPMNSGNYAKIVASNIREFFALVFSGHEGLLLNEFASKQEYLNYIREQEDRASEGHSEYFDRKRWDLEKNKVRDLAMQRFDLQPIPDGYSYIQESRQIRRGEVIIDTLDGLGVVLGKDLVSDHKRAEPHPWHEKEIPYDQEQQLKSYISSADQVGLFSLIRDSQAQGFDDPDVYRAMKDRLVSFGLTMEAQKLMHYR
;
A
#
# COMPACT_ATOMS: atom_id res chain seq x y z
N MET A 1 10.04 -20.41 -1.15
CA MET A 1 10.94 -19.37 -1.66
C MET A 1 11.43 -18.59 -0.46
N THR A 2 12.72 -18.54 -0.13
CA THR A 2 13.20 -17.65 0.96
C THR A 2 13.55 -16.31 0.34
N SER A 3 12.53 -15.50 0.05
CA SER A 3 12.70 -14.20 -0.60
C SER A 3 13.27 -13.21 0.40
N THR A 4 14.54 -12.82 0.22
CA THR A 4 15.09 -11.64 0.90
C THR A 4 14.81 -10.44 0.01
N TYR A 5 13.83 -9.62 0.37
CA TYR A 5 13.53 -8.41 -0.39
C TYR A 5 14.67 -7.41 -0.25
N LYS A 6 14.99 -6.75 -1.37
CA LYS A 6 15.98 -5.68 -1.43
C LYS A 6 15.26 -4.35 -1.58
N ILE A 7 15.82 -3.31 -0.99
CA ILE A 7 15.35 -1.95 -1.21
C ILE A 7 15.44 -1.62 -2.71
N PRO A 8 14.38 -1.07 -3.34
CA PRO A 8 14.48 -0.54 -4.69
C PRO A 8 15.53 0.56 -4.79
N GLU A 9 16.35 0.55 -5.83
CA GLU A 9 17.38 1.58 -6.04
C GLU A 9 16.79 3.00 -6.05
N LEU A 10 15.62 3.18 -6.68
CA LEU A 10 14.93 4.47 -6.70
C LEU A 10 14.56 4.95 -5.30
N LEU A 11 14.12 4.06 -4.40
CA LEU A 11 13.78 4.43 -3.04
C LEU A 11 15.02 4.84 -2.26
N GLN A 12 16.11 4.07 -2.36
CA GLN A 12 17.38 4.41 -1.73
C GLN A 12 17.88 5.79 -2.21
N TYR A 13 17.90 6.02 -3.53
CA TYR A 13 18.34 7.29 -4.08
C TYR A 13 17.42 8.46 -3.72
N MET A 14 16.11 8.22 -3.58
CA MET A 14 15.17 9.24 -3.09
C MET A 14 15.48 9.61 -1.63
N MET A 15 15.71 8.61 -0.77
CA MET A 15 16.07 8.83 0.64
C MET A 15 17.37 9.61 0.79
N ASP A 16 18.41 9.24 0.02
CA ASP A 16 19.69 9.94 0.02
C ASP A 16 19.53 11.39 -0.45
N TRP A 17 18.78 11.59 -1.54
CA TRP A 17 18.50 12.91 -2.10
C TRP A 17 17.68 13.80 -1.16
N GLU A 18 16.71 13.27 -0.41
CA GLU A 18 15.97 14.06 0.59
C GLU A 18 16.92 14.68 1.62
N GLN A 19 17.94 13.95 2.07
CA GLN A 19 18.93 14.48 2.99
C GLN A 19 19.78 15.57 2.35
N GLU A 20 20.14 15.40 1.07
CA GLU A 20 20.89 16.40 0.30
C GLU A 20 20.11 17.70 0.20
N ILE A 21 18.84 17.68 -0.20
CA ILE A 21 18.10 18.92 -0.50
C ILE A 21 17.42 19.56 0.71
N LYS A 22 17.30 18.87 1.85
CA LYS A 22 16.57 19.37 3.04
C LYS A 22 17.00 20.77 3.49
N HIS A 23 18.28 21.08 3.41
CA HIS A 23 18.80 22.40 3.78
C HIS A 23 18.44 23.52 2.79
N GLU A 24 18.10 23.15 1.55
CA GLU A 24 17.65 24.07 0.51
C GLU A 24 16.14 24.34 0.54
N VAL A 25 15.38 23.51 1.24
CA VAL A 25 13.91 23.60 1.40
C VAL A 25 13.50 23.48 2.89
N PRO A 26 13.99 24.37 3.78
CA PRO A 26 13.83 24.23 5.22
C PRO A 26 12.40 24.50 5.72
N TYR A 27 11.49 24.95 4.86
CA TYR A 27 10.07 25.12 5.18
C TYR A 27 9.27 23.82 5.02
N LEU A 28 9.85 22.81 4.36
CA LEU A 28 9.29 21.47 4.25
C LEU A 28 9.86 20.58 5.36
N GLU A 29 8.99 19.87 6.08
CA GLU A 29 9.42 18.90 7.10
C GLU A 29 10.20 17.73 6.46
N THR A 30 9.64 17.19 5.39
CA THR A 30 10.29 16.26 4.47
C THR A 30 10.14 16.78 3.04
N PRO A 31 11.19 16.72 2.20
CA PRO A 31 11.08 17.20 0.83
C PRO A 31 10.01 16.47 0.00
N THR A 32 9.90 15.15 0.10
CA THR A 32 8.89 14.36 -0.64
C THR A 32 7.47 14.51 -0.08
N GLY A 33 7.32 15.09 1.12
CA GLY A 33 6.06 15.09 1.86
C GLY A 33 5.77 13.78 2.61
N TYR A 34 6.71 12.82 2.60
CA TYR A 34 6.60 11.56 3.32
C TYR A 34 7.83 11.27 4.17
N PHE A 35 7.67 10.45 5.21
CA PHE A 35 8.80 9.87 5.94
C PHE A 35 9.18 8.55 5.26
N LEU A 36 10.24 8.58 4.46
CA LEU A 36 10.72 7.42 3.74
C LEU A 36 11.53 6.48 4.65
N GLN A 37 11.28 5.18 4.54
CA GLN A 37 11.98 4.14 5.28
C GLN A 37 12.01 2.84 4.50
N PHE A 38 12.80 1.87 4.96
CA PHE A 38 12.73 0.51 4.43
C PHE A 38 13.20 -0.49 5.48
N ASP A 39 12.28 -1.36 5.90
CA ASP A 39 12.57 -2.59 6.62
C ASP A 39 11.70 -3.69 6.02
N PRO A 40 12.27 -4.76 5.44
CA PRO A 40 11.48 -5.83 4.83
C PRO A 40 10.57 -6.57 5.84
N TYR A 41 10.83 -6.44 7.15
CA TYR A 41 10.00 -7.00 8.21
C TYR A 41 8.88 -6.06 8.68
N ASP A 42 8.89 -4.80 8.23
CA ASP A 42 7.88 -3.81 8.57
C ASP A 42 6.78 -3.74 7.50
N HIS A 43 5.55 -3.87 7.94
CA HIS A 43 4.35 -3.76 7.09
C HIS A 43 3.47 -2.56 7.47
N GLY A 44 3.99 -1.62 8.26
CA GLY A 44 3.32 -0.37 8.65
C GLY A 44 2.62 -0.43 10.00
N GLY A 45 2.45 -1.63 10.51
CA GLY A 45 2.27 -1.79 11.94
C GLY A 45 0.84 -1.65 12.47
N TYR A 46 -0.14 -2.10 11.69
CA TYR A 46 -1.53 -2.16 12.12
C TYR A 46 -2.12 -3.54 11.78
N LEU A 47 -3.12 -3.98 12.54
CA LEU A 47 -3.78 -5.27 12.29
C LEU A 47 -4.33 -5.41 10.87
N CYS A 48 -4.82 -4.31 10.31
CA CYS A 48 -5.36 -4.24 8.97
C CYS A 48 -4.28 -4.06 7.87
N SER A 49 -3.01 -3.90 8.24
CA SER A 49 -1.92 -3.80 7.29
C SER A 49 -1.61 -5.19 6.73
N PRO A 50 -1.64 -5.41 5.40
CA PRO A 50 -1.49 -6.75 4.85
C PRO A 50 -0.14 -7.40 5.22
N ALA A 51 -0.17 -8.67 5.64
CA ALA A 51 1.07 -9.39 6.02
C ALA A 51 2.03 -9.57 4.84
N ASP A 52 1.52 -9.49 3.62
CA ASP A 52 2.26 -9.51 2.37
C ASP A 52 2.57 -8.11 1.82
N ALA A 53 2.59 -7.09 2.68
CA ALA A 53 3.05 -5.75 2.35
C ALA A 53 4.42 -5.44 3.00
N ILE A 54 5.17 -4.50 2.40
CA ILE A 54 6.40 -3.93 2.99
C ILE A 54 6.32 -2.42 2.92
N VAL A 55 6.32 -1.76 4.08
CA VAL A 55 6.15 -0.31 4.14
C VAL A 55 7.40 0.41 3.62
N PHE A 56 7.20 1.54 2.95
CA PHE A 56 8.32 2.38 2.52
C PHE A 56 8.12 3.89 2.74
N ALA A 57 6.88 4.32 2.98
CA ALA A 57 6.59 5.73 3.24
C ALA A 57 5.42 5.83 4.22
N ASN A 58 5.46 6.81 5.12
CA ASN A 58 4.31 7.16 5.95
C ASN A 58 4.07 8.68 5.93
N THR A 59 2.84 9.08 6.22
CA THR A 59 2.41 10.49 6.19
C THR A 59 2.70 11.23 7.50
N GLY A 60 3.09 10.51 8.57
CA GLY A 60 3.19 11.06 9.92
C GLY A 60 1.85 11.36 10.61
N MET A 61 0.71 11.05 9.96
CA MET A 61 -0.63 11.36 10.47
C MET A 61 -1.58 10.16 10.27
N ASP A 62 -2.41 9.89 11.27
CA ASP A 62 -3.48 8.86 11.26
C ASP A 62 -3.02 7.42 10.94
N GLY A 63 -1.70 7.17 10.99
CA GLY A 63 -1.13 5.87 10.64
C GLY A 63 -1.15 5.56 9.15
N ILE A 64 -1.46 6.53 8.28
CA ILE A 64 -1.50 6.30 6.83
C ILE A 64 -0.08 6.03 6.32
N HIS A 65 0.06 4.96 5.56
CA HIS A 65 1.34 4.55 5.01
C HIS A 65 1.19 3.91 3.63
N TYR A 66 2.32 3.84 2.92
CA TYR A 66 2.42 3.24 1.60
C TYR A 66 3.38 2.06 1.64
N SER A 67 2.96 1.00 0.98
CA SER A 67 3.67 -0.27 1.03
C SER A 67 3.74 -0.91 -0.36
N PHE A 68 4.81 -1.67 -0.58
CA PHE A 68 4.90 -2.61 -1.69
C PHE A 68 3.99 -3.79 -1.42
N LEU A 69 3.14 -4.16 -2.39
CA LEU A 69 2.36 -5.38 -2.34
C LEU A 69 3.19 -6.53 -2.92
N THR A 70 3.59 -7.45 -2.06
CA THR A 70 4.51 -8.56 -2.43
C THR A 70 3.78 -9.79 -2.94
N ASP A 71 2.44 -9.82 -2.85
CA ASP A 71 1.59 -10.96 -3.21
C ASP A 71 2.13 -12.27 -2.63
N PHE A 72 2.30 -12.31 -1.31
CA PHE A 72 2.86 -13.44 -0.59
C PHE A 72 4.16 -14.00 -1.22
N GLY A 73 5.08 -13.11 -1.59
CA GLY A 73 6.37 -13.48 -2.19
C GLY A 73 6.38 -13.68 -3.70
N TYR A 74 5.24 -13.55 -4.39
CA TYR A 74 5.19 -13.63 -5.86
C TYR A 74 5.75 -12.37 -6.55
N ALA A 75 5.68 -11.21 -5.92
CA ALA A 75 6.35 -9.98 -6.36
C ALA A 75 7.62 -9.75 -5.54
N SER A 76 8.72 -10.38 -5.97
CA SER A 76 10.03 -10.31 -5.30
C SER A 76 10.86 -9.07 -5.67
N ASP A 77 10.66 -8.54 -6.88
CA ASP A 77 11.24 -7.28 -7.31
C ASP A 77 10.33 -6.11 -6.90
N LEU A 78 10.68 -5.47 -5.78
CA LEU A 78 9.92 -4.36 -5.23
C LEU A 78 9.93 -3.11 -6.14
N SER A 79 10.84 -3.02 -7.11
CA SER A 79 10.82 -1.93 -8.09
C SER A 79 9.66 -2.04 -9.09
N LEU A 80 9.07 -3.24 -9.21
CA LEU A 80 7.93 -3.55 -10.08
C LEU A 80 6.66 -3.88 -9.30
N ALA A 81 6.74 -4.02 -7.98
CA ALA A 81 5.61 -4.37 -7.14
C ALA A 81 4.58 -3.23 -7.08
N PRO A 82 3.27 -3.53 -7.12
CA PRO A 82 2.23 -2.52 -6.92
C PRO A 82 2.40 -1.80 -5.59
N VAL A 83 2.06 -0.51 -5.57
CA VAL A 83 2.06 0.30 -4.35
C VAL A 83 0.62 0.41 -3.84
N ILE A 84 0.45 0.05 -2.57
CA ILE A 84 -0.80 0.26 -1.84
C ILE A 84 -0.67 1.43 -0.88
N ARG A 85 -1.76 2.18 -0.69
CA ARG A 85 -2.00 2.97 0.51
C ARG A 85 -2.72 2.09 1.52
N VAL A 86 -2.29 2.14 2.77
CA VAL A 86 -3.02 1.63 3.92
C VAL A 86 -3.45 2.81 4.80
N ASP A 87 -4.73 2.85 5.14
CA ASP A 87 -5.38 3.84 5.99
C ASP A 87 -6.10 3.11 7.14
N PRO A 88 -5.44 2.94 8.30
CA PRO A 88 -6.01 2.24 9.45
C PRO A 88 -7.30 2.83 9.99
N MET A 89 -7.59 4.10 9.68
CA MET A 89 -8.80 4.80 10.16
C MET A 89 -9.99 4.61 9.21
N ASN A 90 -9.77 4.08 8.01
CA ASN A 90 -10.82 3.84 7.01
C ASN A 90 -11.45 2.45 7.16
N SER A 91 -12.33 2.32 8.16
CA SER A 91 -12.99 1.06 8.53
C SER A 91 -13.60 0.32 7.34
N GLY A 92 -13.20 -0.95 7.17
CA GLY A 92 -13.69 -1.82 6.07
C GLY A 92 -13.11 -1.47 4.69
N ASN A 93 -12.19 -0.51 4.60
CA ASN A 93 -11.59 -0.08 3.35
C ASN A 93 -10.12 0.33 3.54
N TYR A 94 -9.40 -0.47 4.33
CA TYR A 94 -8.08 -0.12 4.85
C TYR A 94 -7.00 -0.02 3.78
N ALA A 95 -7.06 -0.82 2.70
CA ALA A 95 -5.98 -0.86 1.71
C ALA A 95 -6.47 -0.57 0.28
N LYS A 96 -5.65 0.14 -0.50
CA LYS A 96 -5.93 0.45 -1.90
C LYS A 96 -4.68 0.53 -2.76
N ILE A 97 -4.73 -0.04 -3.96
CA ILE A 97 -3.73 0.23 -5.01
C ILE A 97 -3.78 1.71 -5.38
N VAL A 98 -2.62 2.36 -5.33
CA VAL A 98 -2.44 3.77 -5.70
C VAL A 98 -1.41 3.97 -6.81
N ALA A 99 -0.54 3.00 -7.08
CA ALA A 99 0.34 3.02 -8.25
C ALA A 99 0.76 1.61 -8.65
N SER A 100 1.12 1.42 -9.93
CA SER A 100 1.63 0.15 -10.43
C SER A 100 3.03 -0.19 -9.92
N ASN A 101 3.84 0.80 -9.53
CA ASN A 101 5.17 0.61 -8.96
C ASN A 101 5.70 1.89 -8.28
N ILE A 102 6.91 1.80 -7.69
CA ILE A 102 7.56 2.90 -6.97
C ILE A 102 7.86 4.13 -7.83
N ARG A 103 8.21 3.95 -9.10
CA ARG A 103 8.49 5.05 -10.03
C ARG A 103 7.22 5.83 -10.31
N GLU A 104 6.13 5.13 -10.60
CA GLU A 104 4.84 5.77 -10.83
C GLU A 104 4.25 6.39 -9.55
N PHE A 105 4.50 5.81 -8.38
CA PHE A 105 4.15 6.44 -7.11
C PHE A 105 4.81 7.82 -6.97
N PHE A 106 6.14 7.91 -7.14
CA PHE A 106 6.82 9.19 -7.07
C PHE A 106 6.44 10.13 -8.22
N ALA A 107 6.13 9.60 -9.41
CA ALA A 107 5.59 10.42 -10.49
C ALA A 107 4.25 11.06 -10.10
N LEU A 108 3.34 10.34 -9.42
CA LEU A 108 2.09 10.92 -8.89
C LEU A 108 2.37 12.00 -7.84
N VAL A 109 3.26 11.72 -6.88
CA VAL A 109 3.67 12.67 -5.83
C VAL A 109 4.15 13.98 -6.46
N PHE A 110 5.10 13.90 -7.39
CA PHE A 110 5.70 15.06 -8.03
C PHE A 110 4.90 15.58 -9.25
N SER A 111 3.75 15.00 -9.59
CA SER A 111 2.83 15.59 -10.58
C SER A 111 1.71 16.43 -9.94
N GLY A 112 1.75 16.62 -8.61
CA GLY A 112 0.70 17.35 -7.89
C GLY A 112 -0.58 16.53 -7.67
N HIS A 113 -0.47 15.20 -7.70
CA HIS A 113 -1.58 14.28 -7.48
C HIS A 113 -1.65 13.72 -6.06
N GLU A 114 -0.96 14.32 -5.09
CA GLU A 114 -0.90 13.83 -3.69
C GLU A 114 -2.29 13.74 -3.04
N GLY A 115 -3.23 14.61 -3.44
CA GLY A 115 -4.63 14.53 -2.98
C GLY A 115 -5.29 13.18 -3.28
N LEU A 116 -4.94 12.53 -4.40
CA LEU A 116 -5.39 11.18 -4.77
C LEU A 116 -4.69 10.09 -3.96
N LEU A 117 -3.48 10.37 -3.46
CA LEU A 117 -2.74 9.44 -2.62
C LEU A 117 -3.25 9.47 -1.17
N LEU A 118 -3.92 10.53 -0.75
CA LEU A 118 -4.46 10.69 0.60
C LEU A 118 -5.96 10.43 0.70
N ASN A 119 -6.71 10.70 -0.37
CA ASN A 119 -8.17 10.64 -0.35
C ASN A 119 -8.72 9.68 -1.41
N GLU A 120 -9.94 9.20 -1.20
CA GLU A 120 -10.72 8.52 -2.22
C GLU A 120 -11.74 9.50 -2.81
N PHE A 121 -11.94 9.41 -4.12
CA PHE A 121 -12.94 10.20 -4.83
C PHE A 121 -13.85 9.25 -5.62
N ALA A 122 -15.16 9.40 -5.46
CA ALA A 122 -16.14 8.58 -6.16
C ALA A 122 -16.17 8.87 -7.66
N SER A 123 -15.70 10.05 -8.08
CA SER A 123 -15.64 10.44 -9.49
C SER A 123 -14.49 11.39 -9.81
N LYS A 124 -14.11 11.46 -11.10
CA LYS A 124 -13.14 12.45 -11.60
C LYS A 124 -13.61 13.88 -11.32
N GLN A 125 -14.91 14.15 -11.40
CA GLN A 125 -15.45 15.48 -11.13
C GLN A 125 -15.26 15.90 -9.67
N GLU A 126 -15.44 14.96 -8.74
CA GLU A 126 -15.21 15.21 -7.32
C GLU A 126 -13.74 15.51 -7.04
N TYR A 127 -12.82 14.76 -7.66
CA TYR A 127 -11.39 15.06 -7.58
C TYR A 127 -11.06 16.46 -8.13
N LEU A 128 -11.62 16.84 -9.29
CA LEU A 128 -11.42 18.16 -9.86
C LEU A 128 -12.02 19.28 -9.00
N ASN A 129 -13.14 19.02 -8.31
CA ASN A 129 -13.70 19.96 -7.32
C ASN A 129 -12.72 20.14 -6.15
N TYR A 130 -12.19 19.04 -5.61
CA TYR A 130 -11.21 19.07 -4.53
C TYR A 130 -9.97 19.90 -4.91
N ILE A 131 -9.42 19.71 -6.11
CA ILE A 131 -8.26 20.50 -6.57
C ILE A 131 -8.59 22.00 -6.60
N ARG A 132 -9.74 22.39 -7.15
CA ARG A 132 -10.18 23.80 -7.14
C ARG A 132 -10.33 24.35 -5.72
N GLU A 133 -10.94 23.59 -4.82
CA GLU A 133 -11.08 24.01 -3.43
C GLU A 133 -9.72 24.18 -2.73
N GLN A 134 -8.72 23.35 -3.04
CA GLN A 134 -7.37 23.51 -2.51
C GLN A 134 -6.68 24.75 -3.08
N GLU A 135 -6.87 25.05 -4.36
CA GLU A 135 -6.34 26.25 -5.02
C GLU A 135 -6.98 27.53 -4.44
N ASP A 136 -8.30 27.53 -4.26
CA ASP A 136 -9.03 28.65 -3.65
C ASP A 136 -8.55 28.90 -2.21
N ARG A 137 -8.45 27.85 -1.39
CA ARG A 137 -7.92 27.95 -0.01
C ARG A 137 -6.47 28.40 0.03
N ALA A 138 -5.65 28.01 -0.95
CA ALA A 138 -4.26 28.46 -1.03
C ALA A 138 -4.17 29.98 -1.28
N SER A 139 -5.12 30.55 -2.04
CA SER A 139 -5.17 31.99 -2.32
C SER A 139 -5.51 32.85 -1.08
N GLU A 140 -6.17 32.25 -0.09
CA GLU A 140 -6.60 32.91 1.17
C GLU A 140 -5.66 32.61 2.36
N GLY A 141 -4.72 31.66 2.20
CA GLY A 141 -4.11 30.90 3.29
C GLY A 141 -2.85 31.46 3.95
N HIS A 142 -2.68 32.79 4.06
CA HIS A 142 -1.60 33.33 4.90
C HIS A 142 -2.07 33.48 6.35
N SER A 143 -1.44 32.74 7.25
CA SER A 143 -1.59 32.94 8.70
C SER A 143 -0.25 33.34 9.33
N GLU A 144 -0.30 33.89 10.55
CA GLU A 144 0.90 34.25 11.32
C GLU A 144 1.87 33.05 11.52
N TYR A 145 1.34 31.82 11.54
CA TYR A 145 2.09 30.60 11.81
C TYR A 145 2.43 29.80 10.56
N PHE A 146 1.91 30.18 9.39
CA PHE A 146 2.12 29.45 8.14
C PHE A 146 2.24 30.39 6.92
N ASP A 147 3.42 30.37 6.31
CA ASP A 147 3.78 31.04 5.07
C ASP A 147 3.55 30.09 3.90
N ARG A 148 2.29 30.07 3.44
CA ARG A 148 1.87 29.26 2.29
C ARG A 148 2.70 29.54 1.04
N LYS A 149 3.02 30.81 0.78
CA LYS A 149 3.74 31.20 -0.44
C LYS A 149 5.15 30.60 -0.46
N ARG A 150 5.83 30.61 0.69
CA ARG A 150 7.14 29.96 0.83
C ARG A 150 7.03 28.45 0.71
N TRP A 151 6.04 27.84 1.35
CA TRP A 151 5.78 26.40 1.22
C TRP A 151 5.55 25.99 -0.24
N ASP A 152 4.69 26.70 -0.97
CA ASP A 152 4.41 26.43 -2.39
C ASP A 152 5.68 26.61 -3.25
N LEU A 153 6.50 27.64 -2.98
CA LEU A 153 7.77 27.85 -3.70
C LEU A 153 8.74 26.69 -3.50
N GLU A 154 8.96 26.29 -2.24
CA GLU A 154 9.87 25.20 -1.91
C GLU A 154 9.35 23.86 -2.44
N LYS A 155 8.04 23.61 -2.35
CA LYS A 155 7.40 22.42 -2.92
C LYS A 155 7.56 22.34 -4.44
N ASN A 156 7.35 23.44 -5.16
CA ASN A 156 7.58 23.50 -6.60
C ASN A 156 9.06 23.26 -6.95
N LYS A 157 9.99 23.81 -6.15
CA LYS A 157 11.42 23.56 -6.32
C LYS A 157 11.75 22.07 -6.16
N VAL A 158 11.27 21.42 -5.09
CA VAL A 158 11.46 19.96 -4.90
C VAL A 158 10.92 19.20 -6.09
N ARG A 159 9.69 19.51 -6.51
CA ARG A 159 9.03 18.85 -7.63
C ARG A 159 9.90 18.89 -8.88
N ASP A 160 10.31 20.09 -9.31
CA ASP A 160 11.05 20.26 -10.55
C ASP A 160 12.42 19.56 -10.50
N LEU A 161 13.10 19.62 -9.34
CA LEU A 161 14.36 18.92 -9.12
C LEU A 161 14.19 17.39 -9.11
N ALA A 162 13.17 16.86 -8.44
CA ALA A 162 12.90 15.41 -8.39
C ALA A 162 12.61 14.85 -9.79
N MET A 163 11.72 15.53 -10.52
CA MET A 163 11.33 15.13 -11.88
C MET A 163 12.55 15.04 -12.80
N GLN A 164 13.45 16.03 -12.73
CA GLN A 164 14.69 16.04 -13.50
C GLN A 164 15.70 15.00 -13.00
N ARG A 165 15.92 14.90 -11.68
CA ARG A 165 16.97 14.06 -11.08
C ARG A 165 16.73 12.58 -11.28
N PHE A 166 15.47 12.16 -11.19
CA PHE A 166 15.08 10.74 -11.24
C PHE A 166 14.45 10.33 -12.57
N ASP A 167 14.41 11.26 -13.54
CA ASP A 167 13.79 11.05 -14.86
C ASP A 167 12.35 10.52 -14.73
N LEU A 168 11.57 11.18 -13.87
CA LEU A 168 10.16 10.83 -13.66
C LEU A 168 9.33 11.47 -14.76
N GLN A 169 8.42 10.68 -15.33
CA GLN A 169 7.50 11.17 -16.35
C GLN A 169 6.25 11.72 -15.66
N PRO A 170 5.80 12.94 -15.97
CA PRO A 170 4.62 13.50 -15.34
C PRO A 170 3.38 12.70 -15.74
N ILE A 171 2.52 12.41 -14.78
CA ILE A 171 1.22 11.77 -15.01
C ILE A 171 0.21 12.90 -15.19
N PRO A 172 -0.39 13.12 -16.38
CA PRO A 172 -1.29 14.26 -16.58
C PRO A 172 -2.68 14.08 -15.96
N ASP A 173 -3.13 12.82 -15.84
CA ASP A 173 -4.44 12.47 -15.32
C ASP A 173 -4.31 11.37 -14.25
N GLY A 174 -3.90 11.78 -13.05
CA GLY A 174 -3.72 10.87 -11.92
C GLY A 174 -4.97 10.06 -11.56
N TYR A 175 -6.17 10.64 -11.72
CA TYR A 175 -7.41 9.92 -11.39
C TYR A 175 -7.61 8.72 -12.32
N SER A 176 -7.54 8.95 -13.64
CA SER A 176 -7.70 7.87 -14.62
C SER A 176 -6.59 6.83 -14.47
N TYR A 177 -5.36 7.25 -14.23
CA TYR A 177 -4.23 6.36 -13.99
C TYR A 177 -4.46 5.40 -12.80
N ILE A 178 -4.94 5.92 -11.66
CA ILE A 178 -5.22 5.07 -10.48
C ILE A 178 -6.36 4.10 -10.78
N GLN A 179 -7.42 4.54 -11.47
CA GLN A 179 -8.53 3.64 -11.85
C GLN A 179 -8.06 2.54 -12.80
N GLU A 180 -7.20 2.86 -13.76
CA GLU A 180 -6.59 1.89 -14.67
C GLU A 180 -5.70 0.90 -13.92
N SER A 181 -4.84 1.38 -13.00
CA SER A 181 -4.01 0.52 -12.14
C SER A 181 -4.83 -0.48 -11.34
N ARG A 182 -5.95 -0.02 -10.76
CA ARG A 182 -6.91 -0.87 -10.02
C ARG A 182 -7.64 -1.84 -10.96
N GLN A 183 -7.89 -1.47 -12.21
CA GLN A 183 -8.53 -2.35 -13.18
C GLN A 183 -7.58 -3.44 -13.70
N ILE A 184 -6.32 -3.09 -13.97
CA ILE A 184 -5.26 -4.05 -14.32
C ILE A 184 -5.14 -5.07 -13.19
N ARG A 185 -5.02 -4.59 -11.93
CA ARG A 185 -4.98 -5.49 -10.76
C ARG A 185 -6.17 -6.44 -10.72
N ARG A 186 -7.40 -5.93 -10.88
CA ARG A 186 -8.61 -6.77 -10.91
C ARG A 186 -8.61 -7.83 -12.01
N GLY A 187 -7.92 -7.59 -13.11
CA GLY A 187 -7.73 -8.57 -14.19
C GLY A 187 -6.77 -9.72 -13.83
N GLU A 188 -5.90 -9.52 -12.84
CA GLU A 188 -4.90 -10.50 -12.38
C GLU A 188 -5.40 -11.33 -11.19
N VAL A 189 -6.41 -10.84 -10.47
CA VAL A 189 -6.95 -11.47 -9.26
C VAL A 189 -7.62 -12.81 -9.55
N ILE A 190 -7.22 -13.83 -8.80
CA ILE A 190 -7.78 -15.19 -8.85
C ILE A 190 -8.98 -15.34 -7.91
N ILE A 191 -8.94 -14.64 -6.78
CA ILE A 191 -10.00 -14.58 -5.77
C ILE A 191 -10.03 -13.19 -5.12
N ASP A 192 -11.22 -12.62 -5.01
CA ASP A 192 -11.43 -11.33 -4.37
C ASP A 192 -11.25 -11.43 -2.85
N THR A 193 -10.82 -10.35 -2.22
CA THR A 193 -10.64 -10.21 -0.76
C THR A 193 -11.31 -8.93 -0.28
N LEU A 194 -11.69 -8.87 1.00
CA LEU A 194 -12.44 -7.76 1.59
C LEU A 194 -11.70 -6.42 1.57
N ASP A 195 -10.36 -6.44 1.62
CA ASP A 195 -9.52 -5.25 1.44
C ASP A 195 -9.53 -4.71 -0.01
N GLY A 196 -10.09 -5.47 -0.96
CA GLY A 196 -10.15 -5.13 -2.38
C GLY A 196 -8.83 -5.28 -3.13
N LEU A 197 -7.81 -5.91 -2.53
CA LEU A 197 -6.52 -6.17 -3.17
C LEU A 197 -6.52 -7.46 -4.00
N GLY A 198 -7.27 -8.47 -3.56
CA GLY A 198 -7.43 -9.79 -4.18
C GLY A 198 -6.15 -10.62 -4.25
N VAL A 199 -6.24 -11.95 -4.21
CA VAL A 199 -5.06 -12.82 -4.27
C VAL A 199 -4.61 -13.01 -5.72
N VAL A 200 -3.33 -12.82 -5.97
CA VAL A 200 -2.65 -13.10 -7.25
C VAL A 200 -1.57 -14.16 -7.02
N LEU A 201 -1.41 -15.06 -7.98
CA LEU A 201 -0.29 -16.01 -8.02
C LEU A 201 0.64 -15.66 -9.18
N GLY A 202 1.89 -16.10 -9.10
CA GLY A 202 2.84 -15.97 -10.21
C GLY A 202 2.31 -16.56 -11.52
N LYS A 203 2.67 -15.94 -12.66
CA LYS A 203 2.18 -16.29 -14.01
C LYS A 203 2.34 -17.78 -14.37
N ASP A 204 3.34 -18.44 -13.79
CA ASP A 204 3.64 -19.85 -14.06
C ASP A 204 2.72 -20.85 -13.33
N LEU A 205 1.92 -20.38 -12.36
CA LEU A 205 1.00 -21.21 -11.58
C LEU A 205 -0.46 -21.11 -12.05
N VAL A 206 -0.75 -20.23 -13.01
CA VAL A 206 -2.10 -20.02 -13.53
C VAL A 206 -2.37 -20.99 -14.67
N SER A 207 -2.67 -22.25 -14.36
CA SER A 207 -3.32 -23.15 -15.31
C SER A 207 -4.83 -22.86 -15.31
N ASP A 208 -5.38 -22.47 -16.46
CA ASP A 208 -6.81 -22.36 -16.78
C ASP A 208 -7.70 -21.69 -15.73
N HIS A 209 -7.80 -20.36 -15.79
CA HIS A 209 -8.96 -19.46 -15.53
C HIS A 209 -10.11 -19.83 -14.57
N LYS A 210 -10.00 -20.83 -13.70
CA LYS A 210 -10.98 -21.09 -12.66
C LYS A 210 -10.65 -20.15 -11.50
N ARG A 211 -11.50 -19.15 -11.32
CA ARG A 211 -11.58 -18.42 -10.05
C ARG A 211 -11.61 -19.44 -8.91
N ALA A 212 -10.73 -19.27 -7.94
CA ALA A 212 -10.70 -20.16 -6.78
C ALA A 212 -12.00 -20.01 -5.98
N GLU A 213 -12.38 -21.08 -5.28
CA GLU A 213 -13.55 -21.01 -4.39
C GLU A 213 -13.20 -20.19 -3.14
N PRO A 214 -14.04 -19.23 -2.73
CA PRO A 214 -13.85 -18.49 -1.49
C PRO A 214 -13.84 -19.36 -0.25
N HIS A 215 -13.10 -18.93 0.76
CA HIS A 215 -13.17 -19.57 2.08
C HIS A 215 -14.60 -19.44 2.67
N PRO A 216 -15.02 -20.32 3.59
CA PRO A 216 -16.41 -20.39 4.07
C PRO A 216 -16.99 -19.10 4.66
N TRP A 217 -16.10 -18.22 5.13
CA TRP A 217 -16.40 -16.96 5.80
C TRP A 217 -16.18 -15.72 4.92
N HIS A 218 -15.93 -15.88 3.62
CA HIS A 218 -15.81 -14.72 2.72
C HIS A 218 -17.11 -13.91 2.74
N GLU A 219 -17.00 -12.57 2.79
CA GLU A 219 -18.12 -11.63 2.97
C GLU A 219 -18.95 -11.83 4.25
N LYS A 220 -18.43 -12.58 5.23
CA LYS A 220 -19.07 -12.81 6.53
C LYS A 220 -18.10 -12.47 7.65
N GLU A 221 -18.64 -12.13 8.81
CA GLU A 221 -17.84 -12.00 10.03
C GLU A 221 -17.14 -13.32 10.35
N ILE A 222 -15.84 -13.26 10.62
CA ILE A 222 -15.05 -14.41 11.06
C ILE A 222 -15.38 -14.71 12.53
N PRO A 223 -15.92 -15.89 12.84
CA PRO A 223 -16.44 -16.20 14.17
C PRO A 223 -15.33 -16.56 15.16
N TYR A 224 -15.31 -15.87 16.30
CA TYR A 224 -14.42 -16.19 17.43
C TYR A 224 -14.78 -17.52 18.13
N ASP A 225 -16.03 -17.97 18.04
CA ASP A 225 -16.49 -19.20 18.68
C ASP A 225 -16.25 -20.48 17.86
N GLN A 226 -15.66 -20.37 16.66
CA GLN A 226 -15.39 -21.51 15.75
C GLN A 226 -13.90 -21.74 15.49
N GLU A 227 -13.06 -21.47 16.49
CA GLU A 227 -11.59 -21.64 16.43
C GLU A 227 -11.16 -22.98 15.80
N GLN A 228 -11.81 -24.10 16.17
CA GLN A 228 -11.48 -25.42 15.64
C GLN A 228 -11.82 -25.59 14.16
N GLN A 229 -12.91 -24.98 13.69
CA GLN A 229 -13.29 -25.01 12.27
C GLN A 229 -12.30 -24.17 11.45
N LEU A 230 -11.91 -23.00 11.97
CA LEU A 230 -10.88 -22.15 11.37
C LEU A 230 -9.55 -22.89 11.25
N LYS A 231 -9.06 -23.49 12.34
CA LYS A 231 -7.82 -24.29 12.34
C LYS A 231 -7.90 -25.47 11.37
N SER A 232 -9.05 -26.17 11.31
CA SER A 232 -9.27 -27.26 10.36
C SER A 232 -9.21 -26.78 8.91
N TYR A 233 -9.85 -25.65 8.59
CA TYR A 233 -9.77 -25.05 7.27
C TYR A 233 -8.32 -24.66 6.94
N ILE A 234 -7.64 -23.91 7.81
CA ILE A 234 -6.24 -23.47 7.64
C ILE A 234 -5.31 -24.65 7.35
N SER A 235 -5.50 -25.77 8.06
CA SER A 235 -4.68 -26.97 7.88
C SER A 235 -4.81 -27.63 6.50
N SER A 236 -5.99 -27.50 5.86
CA SER A 236 -6.34 -28.19 4.62
C SER A 236 -6.45 -27.28 3.40
N ALA A 237 -6.56 -25.96 3.62
CA ALA A 237 -6.64 -24.96 2.58
C ALA A 237 -5.42 -25.01 1.66
N ASP A 238 -5.67 -24.80 0.37
CA ASP A 238 -4.63 -24.48 -0.60
C ASP A 238 -4.07 -23.07 -0.35
N GLN A 239 -3.07 -22.67 -1.13
CA GLN A 239 -2.44 -21.37 -0.97
C GLN A 239 -3.43 -20.22 -1.15
N VAL A 240 -4.29 -20.31 -2.17
CA VAL A 240 -5.21 -19.23 -2.54
C VAL A 240 -6.29 -19.04 -1.47
N GLY A 241 -6.88 -20.14 -0.98
CA GLY A 241 -7.84 -20.11 0.12
C GLY A 241 -7.24 -19.61 1.43
N LEU A 242 -5.98 -19.99 1.73
CA LEU A 242 -5.29 -19.49 2.92
C LEU A 242 -5.00 -17.98 2.80
N PHE A 243 -4.45 -17.52 1.67
CA PHE A 243 -4.10 -16.11 1.47
C PHE A 243 -5.33 -15.22 1.49
N SER A 244 -6.44 -15.66 0.90
CA SER A 244 -7.71 -14.92 0.97
C SER A 244 -8.23 -14.84 2.41
N LEU A 245 -8.22 -15.94 3.16
CA LEU A 245 -8.60 -15.93 4.58
C LEU A 245 -7.72 -14.99 5.41
N ILE A 246 -6.39 -14.98 5.19
CA ILE A 246 -5.48 -14.07 5.90
C ILE A 246 -5.88 -12.62 5.65
N ARG A 247 -6.05 -12.22 4.39
CA ARG A 247 -6.43 -10.84 4.06
C ARG A 247 -7.80 -10.46 4.59
N ASP A 248 -8.80 -11.34 4.48
CA ASP A 248 -10.13 -11.10 5.02
C ASP A 248 -10.11 -11.00 6.55
N SER A 249 -9.26 -11.78 7.23
CA SER A 249 -9.05 -11.67 8.68
C SER A 249 -8.44 -10.33 9.08
N GLN A 250 -7.41 -9.87 8.36
CA GLN A 250 -6.80 -8.57 8.59
C GLN A 250 -7.77 -7.42 8.29
N ALA A 251 -8.54 -7.53 7.21
CA ALA A 251 -9.56 -6.56 6.80
C ALA A 251 -10.74 -6.47 7.78
N GLN A 252 -10.99 -7.50 8.59
CA GLN A 252 -12.00 -7.48 9.65
C GLN A 252 -11.42 -7.11 11.03
N GLY A 253 -10.09 -6.97 11.14
CA GLY A 253 -9.43 -6.80 12.43
C GLY A 253 -9.54 -8.03 13.35
N PHE A 254 -9.78 -9.22 12.79
CA PHE A 254 -9.87 -10.47 13.54
C PHE A 254 -8.55 -10.77 14.26
N ASP A 255 -8.60 -11.13 15.54
CA ASP A 255 -7.42 -11.10 16.42
C ASP A 255 -7.09 -12.36 17.22
N ASP A 256 -7.73 -13.49 16.95
CA ASP A 256 -7.48 -14.74 17.68
C ASP A 256 -6.02 -15.23 17.53
N PRO A 257 -5.20 -15.24 18.61
CA PRO A 257 -3.78 -15.59 18.54
C PRO A 257 -3.52 -17.03 18.10
N ASP A 258 -4.47 -17.91 18.37
CA ASP A 258 -4.38 -19.35 18.17
C ASP A 258 -4.66 -19.71 16.71
N VAL A 259 -5.63 -19.02 16.11
CA VAL A 259 -5.89 -19.05 14.66
C VAL A 259 -4.72 -18.43 13.89
N TYR A 260 -4.20 -17.28 14.32
CA TYR A 260 -3.04 -16.64 13.68
C TYR A 260 -1.79 -17.52 13.74
N ARG A 261 -1.57 -18.24 14.85
CA ARG A 261 -0.48 -19.22 14.94
C ARG A 261 -0.63 -20.34 13.92
N ALA A 262 -1.85 -20.84 13.70
CA ALA A 262 -2.10 -21.84 12.66
C ALA A 262 -1.83 -21.28 11.25
N MET A 263 -2.23 -20.04 10.96
CA MET A 263 -1.93 -19.37 9.69
C MET A 263 -0.43 -19.19 9.48
N LYS A 264 0.28 -18.73 10.52
CA LYS A 264 1.75 -18.59 10.55
C LYS A 264 2.44 -19.90 10.20
N ASP A 265 2.07 -21.00 10.88
CA ASP A 265 2.69 -22.31 10.65
C ASP A 265 2.47 -22.79 9.20
N ARG A 266 1.31 -22.49 8.62
CA ARG A 266 1.02 -22.78 7.21
C ARG A 266 1.83 -21.90 6.25
N LEU A 267 1.97 -20.60 6.52
CA LEU A 267 2.85 -19.72 5.74
C LEU A 267 4.30 -20.22 5.77
N VAL A 268 4.81 -20.61 6.94
CA VAL A 268 6.14 -21.22 7.09
C VAL A 268 6.25 -22.50 6.27
N SER A 269 5.21 -23.34 6.24
CA SER A 269 5.20 -24.55 5.41
C SER A 269 5.25 -24.28 3.90
N PHE A 270 4.85 -23.09 3.46
CA PHE A 270 5.02 -22.60 2.08
C PHE A 270 6.37 -21.89 1.84
N GLY A 271 7.19 -21.77 2.89
CA GLY A 271 8.47 -21.04 2.85
C GLY A 271 8.32 -19.53 2.97
N LEU A 272 7.14 -19.03 3.34
CA LEU A 272 6.80 -17.60 3.48
C LEU A 272 7.10 -17.12 4.90
N THR A 273 8.36 -17.27 5.33
CA THR A 273 8.76 -17.00 6.71
C THR A 273 8.62 -15.53 7.07
N MET A 274 8.81 -14.62 6.11
CA MET A 274 8.75 -13.18 6.37
C MET A 274 7.31 -12.70 6.54
N GLU A 275 6.40 -13.13 5.67
CA GLU A 275 4.97 -12.88 5.78
C GLU A 275 4.41 -13.49 7.07
N ALA A 276 4.89 -14.70 7.45
CA ALA A 276 4.52 -15.32 8.71
C ALA A 276 4.97 -14.53 9.94
N GLN A 277 6.14 -13.87 9.89
CA GLN A 277 6.61 -13.00 10.96
C GLN A 277 5.80 -11.70 11.02
N LYS A 278 5.56 -11.06 9.87
CA LYS A 278 4.72 -9.86 9.77
C LYS A 278 3.31 -10.10 10.32
N LEU A 279 2.69 -11.23 9.96
CA LEU A 279 1.39 -11.64 10.46
C LEU A 279 1.31 -11.68 12.00
N MET A 280 2.43 -11.99 12.67
CA MET A 280 2.51 -12.11 14.12
C MET A 280 2.99 -10.84 14.83
N HIS A 281 3.34 -9.76 14.12
CA HIS A 281 3.98 -8.59 14.73
C HIS A 281 3.13 -7.91 15.84
N TYR A 282 1.82 -8.16 15.85
CA TYR A 282 0.85 -7.62 16.82
C TYR A 282 0.35 -8.64 17.85
N ARG A 283 0.99 -9.82 17.94
CA ARG A 283 0.48 -10.97 18.72
C ARG A 283 1.55 -11.64 19.58
#